data_AF-A0A511YYY2-F1
#
_entry.id   AF-A0A511YYY2-F1
#
_cell.length_a   1.000
_cell.length_b   1.000
_cell.length_c   1.000
_cell.angle_alpha   90.00
_cell.angle_beta   90.00
_cell.angle_gamma   90.00
#
_symmetry.space_group_name_H-M   'P 1'
#
loop_
_entity.id
_entity.type
_entity.pdbx_description
1 polymer ?
#
loop_
_entity_poly.entity_id
_entity_poly.type
_entity_poly.pdbx_seq_one_letter_code
_entity_poly.pdbx_strand_id
1 'polypeptide(L)'
;MTGGGHEVDTEELRACGSGMVRAGDAITGTAARGATPGRAGYGGADLTRAADTFEARFTYLLRRLGDEAEDIGVSMRGSAFAYEESDAMIAASMDDLGGMLH
;
A
#
# COMPACT_ATOMS: atom_id res chain seq x y z
N MET A 1 -26.79 -9.44 -25.57
CA MET A 1 -25.94 -9.75 -24.41
C MET A 1 -24.78 -8.78 -24.43
N THR A 2 -24.88 -7.69 -23.69
CA THR A 2 -23.78 -6.74 -23.49
C THR A 2 -22.80 -7.39 -22.52
N GLY A 3 -21.74 -8.01 -23.05
CA GLY A 3 -20.62 -8.49 -22.23
C GLY A 3 -19.96 -7.27 -21.60
N GLY A 4 -20.31 -6.97 -20.35
CA GLY A 4 -19.59 -5.98 -19.55
C GLY A 4 -18.23 -6.56 -19.21
N GLY A 5 -17.25 -6.39 -20.09
CA GLY A 5 -15.86 -6.62 -19.74
C GLY A 5 -15.51 -5.67 -18.61
N HIS A 6 -15.08 -6.22 -17.48
CA HIS A 6 -14.50 -5.42 -16.41
C HIS A 6 -13.16 -4.88 -16.92
N GLU A 7 -13.19 -3.72 -17.57
CA GLU A 7 -11.99 -2.93 -17.82
C GLU A 7 -11.44 -2.52 -16.45
N VAL A 8 -10.21 -2.92 -16.17
CA VAL A 8 -9.54 -2.55 -14.92
C VAL A 8 -9.04 -1.13 -15.10
N ASP A 9 -9.51 -0.20 -14.25
CA ASP A 9 -8.96 1.15 -14.20
C ASP A 9 -7.56 1.09 -13.57
N THR A 10 -6.55 0.91 -14.43
CA THR A 10 -5.15 0.77 -14.00
C THR A 10 -4.62 2.08 -13.42
N GLU A 11 -5.19 3.23 -13.78
CA GLU A 11 -4.82 4.52 -13.23
C GLU A 11 -5.37 4.69 -11.81
N GLU A 12 -6.63 4.34 -11.57
CA GLU A 12 -7.19 4.29 -10.22
C GLU A 12 -6.39 3.32 -9.33
N LEU A 13 -6.03 2.15 -9.85
CA LEU A 13 -5.26 1.16 -9.11
C LEU A 13 -3.85 1.66 -8.78
N ARG A 14 -3.19 2.35 -9.71
CA ARG A 14 -1.88 2.99 -9.50
C ARG A 14 -1.96 4.13 -8.50
N ALA A 15 -3.00 4.96 -8.58
CA ALA A 15 -3.24 6.07 -7.65
C ALA A 15 -3.51 5.54 -6.24
N CYS A 16 -4.36 4.52 -6.10
CA CYS A 16 -4.64 3.85 -4.84
C CYS A 16 -3.37 3.22 -4.25
N GLY A 17 -2.60 2.49 -5.05
CA GLY A 17 -1.34 1.90 -4.62
C GLY A 17 -0.32 2.96 -4.15
N SER A 18 -0.24 4.09 -4.86
CA SER A 18 0.61 5.22 -4.44
C SER A 18 0.12 5.87 -3.15
N GLY A 19 -1.20 5.93 -2.94
CA GLY A 19 -1.81 6.39 -1.69
C GLY A 19 -1.45 5.50 -0.51
N MET A 20 -1.48 4.18 -0.70
CA MET A 20 -1.13 3.19 0.32
C MET A 20 0.34 3.28 0.74
N VAL A 21 1.27 3.44 -0.21
CA VAL A 21 2.70 3.67 0.10
C VAL A 21 2.89 4.92 0.95
N ARG A 22 2.26 6.05 0.56
CA ARG A 22 2.35 7.29 1.34
C ARG A 22 1.75 7.15 2.74
N ALA A 23 0.66 6.38 2.87
CA ALA A 23 0.07 6.08 4.17
C ALA A 23 1.05 5.25 5.02
N GLY A 24 1.69 4.23 4.43
CA GLY A 24 2.74 3.44 5.06
C GLY A 24 3.89 4.30 5.58
N ASP A 25 4.43 5.18 4.73
CA ASP A 25 5.49 6.14 5.09
C ASP A 25 5.08 7.04 6.26
N ALA A 26 3.84 7.56 6.23
CA ALA A 26 3.34 8.44 7.29
C ALA A 26 3.18 7.70 8.64
N ILE A 27 2.71 6.44 8.60
CA ILE A 27 2.57 5.58 9.78
C ILE A 27 3.94 5.24 10.36
N THR A 28 4.89 4.79 9.53
CA THR A 28 6.25 4.47 9.95
C THR A 28 6.98 5.71 10.48
N GLY A 29 6.79 6.87 9.84
CA GLY A 29 7.31 8.15 10.33
C GLY A 29 6.74 8.54 11.69
N THR A 30 5.48 8.21 11.97
CA THR A 30 4.86 8.43 13.29
C THR A 30 5.46 7.51 14.35
N ALA A 31 5.67 6.24 14.00
CA ALA A 31 6.34 5.29 14.89
C ALA A 31 7.78 5.73 15.23
N ALA A 32 8.51 6.26 14.25
CA ALA A 32 9.89 6.72 14.42
C ALA A 32 10.02 7.95 15.34
N ARG A 33 9.02 8.84 15.35
CA ARG A 33 8.99 10.04 16.21
C ARG A 33 8.66 9.74 17.69
N GLY A 34 8.28 8.50 17.99
CA GLY A 34 7.72 8.13 19.30
C GLY A 34 6.23 8.42 19.34
N ALA A 35 5.44 7.38 19.55
CA ALA A 35 3.99 7.45 19.47
C ALA A 35 3.34 8.08 20.71
N THR A 36 4.09 8.22 21.81
CA THR A 36 3.56 8.68 23.09
C THR A 36 4.43 9.81 23.66
N PRO A 37 4.32 11.04 23.12
CA PRO A 37 5.04 12.19 23.68
C PRO A 37 4.59 12.44 25.12
N GLY A 38 5.57 12.68 26.02
CA GLY A 38 5.29 13.01 27.42
C GLY A 38 5.22 11.83 28.40
N ARG A 39 5.65 10.62 28.00
CA ARG A 39 5.64 9.43 28.88
C ARG A 39 6.38 9.61 30.22
N ALA A 40 7.43 10.42 30.22
CA ALA A 40 8.19 10.77 31.42
C ALA A 40 7.37 11.57 32.45
N GLY A 41 6.20 12.10 32.06
CA GLY A 41 5.29 12.85 32.92
C GLY A 41 4.15 12.03 33.51
N TYR A 42 4.02 10.73 33.20
CA TYR A 42 2.88 9.92 33.66
C TYR A 42 2.88 9.56 35.16
N GLY A 43 3.86 10.03 35.93
CA GLY A 43 3.90 9.90 37.38
C GLY A 43 4.96 8.92 37.87
N GLY A 44 4.66 8.16 38.94
CA GLY A 44 5.62 7.28 39.62
C GLY A 44 6.28 6.23 38.72
N ALA A 45 7.34 5.60 39.23
CA ALA A 45 8.20 4.68 38.47
C ALA A 45 7.43 3.54 37.77
N ASP A 46 6.37 3.02 38.39
CA ASP A 46 5.58 1.92 37.81
C ASP A 46 4.74 2.37 36.60
N LEU A 47 4.16 3.57 36.66
CA LEU A 47 3.40 4.14 35.54
C LEU A 47 4.32 4.48 34.36
N THR A 48 5.51 5.00 34.66
CA THR A 48 6.53 5.25 33.63
C THR A 48 6.94 3.94 32.94
N ARG A 49 7.20 2.88 33.70
CA ARG A 49 7.57 1.55 33.14
C ARG A 49 6.44 0.94 32.30
N ALA A 50 5.20 1.05 32.75
CA ALA A 50 4.05 0.59 32.00
C ALA A 50 3.91 1.36 30.66
N ALA A 51 4.12 2.68 30.69
CA ALA A 51 4.09 3.52 29.51
C ALA A 51 5.21 3.18 28.51
N ASP A 52 6.43 2.93 28.99
CA ASP A 52 7.55 2.50 28.12
C ASP A 52 7.23 1.16 27.43
N THR A 53 6.64 0.22 28.17
CA THR A 53 6.25 -1.10 27.61
C THR A 53 5.16 -0.95 26.56
N PHE A 54 4.14 -0.13 26.85
CA PHE A 54 3.08 0.18 25.90
C PHE A 54 3.63 0.86 24.65
N GLU A 55 4.45 1.90 24.80
CA GLU A 55 5.04 2.62 23.67
C GLU A 55 5.89 1.69 22.80
N ALA A 56 6.75 0.86 23.41
CA ALA A 56 7.57 -0.09 22.64
C ALA A 56 6.69 -1.02 21.79
N ARG A 57 5.61 -1.56 22.37
CA ARG A 57 4.68 -2.44 21.66
C ARG A 57 3.90 -1.69 20.59
N PHE A 58 3.41 -0.49 20.89
CA PHE A 58 2.61 0.32 19.97
C PHE A 58 3.46 0.79 18.78
N THR A 59 4.68 1.26 19.03
CA THR A 59 5.65 1.61 17.98
C THR A 59 5.98 0.42 17.09
N TYR A 60 6.18 -0.78 17.65
CA TYR A 60 6.37 -1.99 16.84
C TYR A 60 5.16 -2.27 15.94
N LEU A 61 3.95 -2.16 16.47
CA LEU A 61 2.72 -2.40 15.71
C LEU A 61 2.51 -1.36 14.60
N LEU A 62 2.80 -0.09 14.87
CA LEU A 62 2.74 0.96 13.86
C LEU A 62 3.73 0.70 12.73
N ARG A 63 4.98 0.31 13.03
CA ARG A 63 5.95 -0.05 11.98
C ARG A 63 5.43 -1.17 11.09
N ARG A 64 4.95 -2.26 11.70
CA ARG A 64 4.37 -3.40 10.96
C ARG A 64 3.17 -3.00 10.10
N LEU A 65 2.31 -2.13 10.60
CA LEU A 65 1.17 -1.61 9.84
C LEU A 65 1.62 -0.75 8.66
N GLY A 66 2.66 0.05 8.86
CA GLY A 66 3.27 0.85 7.80
C GLY A 66 3.86 -0.01 6.69
N ASP A 67 4.63 -1.04 7.06
CA ASP A 67 5.23 -2.01 6.14
C ASP A 67 4.13 -2.73 5.32
N GLU A 68 3.05 -3.19 5.97
CA GLU A 68 1.93 -3.85 5.28
C GLU A 68 1.21 -2.92 4.30
N ALA A 69 1.04 -1.64 4.67
CA ALA A 69 0.44 -0.64 3.78
C ALA A 69 1.33 -0.37 2.56
N GLU A 70 2.65 -0.35 2.74
CA GLU A 70 3.62 -0.25 1.63
C GLU A 70 3.53 -1.46 0.71
N ASP A 71 3.54 -2.68 1.26
CA ASP A 71 3.47 -3.94 0.50
C ASP A 71 2.20 -4.02 -0.35
N ILE A 72 1.04 -3.67 0.23
CA ILE A 72 -0.23 -3.57 -0.49
C ILE A 72 -0.12 -2.54 -1.63
N GLY A 73 0.46 -1.37 -1.35
CA GLY A 73 0.61 -0.30 -2.34
C GLY A 73 1.55 -0.67 -3.50
N VAL A 74 2.62 -1.41 -3.23
CA VAL A 74 3.52 -1.98 -4.24
C VAL A 74 2.78 -3.04 -5.07
N SER A 75 2.03 -3.93 -4.42
CA SER A 75 1.25 -4.98 -5.09
C SER A 75 0.19 -4.41 -6.04
N MET A 76 -0.53 -3.37 -5.62
CA MET A 76 -1.50 -2.66 -6.47
C MET A 76 -0.85 -2.05 -7.71
N ARG A 77 0.29 -1.36 -7.55
CA ARG A 77 1.04 -0.78 -8.69
C ARG A 77 1.57 -1.85 -9.63
N GLY A 78 2.05 -2.97 -9.09
CA GLY A 78 2.48 -4.12 -9.89
C GLY A 78 1.33 -4.74 -10.67
N SER A 79 0.15 -4.84 -10.05
CA SER A 79 -1.07 -5.34 -10.71
C SER A 79 -1.52 -4.42 -11.84
N ALA A 80 -1.49 -3.09 -11.63
CA ALA A 80 -1.80 -2.11 -12.68
C ALA A 80 -0.88 -2.28 -13.90
N PHE A 81 0.43 -2.45 -13.66
CA PHE A 81 1.39 -2.72 -14.73
C PHE A 81 1.09 -4.03 -15.48
N ALA A 82 0.76 -5.10 -14.76
CA ALA A 82 0.44 -6.39 -15.37
C ALA A 82 -0.81 -6.35 -16.25
N TYR A 83 -1.83 -5.56 -15.87
CA TYR A 83 -3.01 -5.36 -16.72
C TYR A 83 -2.67 -4.61 -18.00
N GLU A 84 -1.88 -3.52 -17.92
CA GLU A 84 -1.44 -2.76 -19.10
C GLU A 84 -0.60 -3.62 -20.06
N GLU A 85 0.29 -4.46 -19.51
CA GLU A 85 1.08 -5.41 -20.30
C GLU A 85 0.18 -6.44 -21.01
N SER A 86 -0.81 -6.99 -20.30
CA SER A 86 -1.80 -7.92 -20.87
C SER A 86 -2.59 -7.28 -22.01
N ASP A 87 -3.08 -6.05 -21.82
CA ASP A 87 -3.85 -5.33 -22.84
C ASP A 87 -3.01 -5.04 -24.08
N ALA A 88 -1.74 -4.68 -23.90
CA ALA A 88 -0.81 -4.47 -25.01
C ALA A 88 -0.55 -5.77 -25.80
N MET A 89 -0.37 -6.91 -25.12
CA MET A 89 -0.21 -8.21 -25.77
C MET A 89 -1.46 -8.63 -26.54
N ILE A 90 -2.64 -8.42 -25.97
CA ILE A 90 -3.93 -8.71 -26.64
C ILE A 90 -4.08 -7.83 -27.88
N ALA A 91 -3.80 -6.54 -27.78
CA ALA A 91 -3.88 -5.62 -28.91
C ALA A 91 -2.93 -6.02 -30.04
N ALA A 92 -1.68 -6.38 -29.71
CA ALA A 92 -0.71 -6.85 -30.70
C ALA A 92 -1.16 -8.17 -31.38
N SER A 93 -1.71 -9.11 -30.61
CA SER A 93 -2.24 -10.36 -31.16
C SER A 93 -3.45 -10.14 -32.07
N MET A 94 -4.30 -9.15 -31.78
CA MET A 94 -5.45 -8.82 -32.62
C MET A 94 -5.03 -8.13 -33.92
N ASP A 95 -4.02 -7.26 -33.88
CA ASP A 95 -3.47 -6.61 -35.07
C ASP A 95 -2.84 -7.63 -36.03
N ASP A 96 -2.06 -8.58 -35.50
CA ASP A 96 -1.47 -9.68 -36.28
C ASP A 96 -2.55 -10.56 -36.94
N LEU A 97 -3.60 -10.92 -36.19
CA LEU A 97 -4.71 -11.71 -36.73
C LEU A 97 -5.51 -10.95 -37.80
N GLY A 98 -5.70 -9.63 -37.63
CA GLY A 98 -6.35 -8.76 -38.59
C GLY A 98 -5.54 -8.60 -39.87
N GLY A 99 -4.21 -8.50 -39.75
CA GLY A 99 -3.28 -8.45 -40.88
C GLY A 99 -3.19 -9.76 -41.67
N MET A 100 -3.42 -10.92 -41.04
CA MET A 100 -3.46 -12.22 -41.72
C MET A 100 -4.76 -12.47 -42.51
N LEU A 101 -5.84 -11.74 -42.23
CA LEU A 101 -7.16 -11.92 -42.86
C LEU A 101 -7.41 -10.97 -44.06
N HIS A 102 -6.44 -10.12 -44.40
CA HIS A 102 -6.46 -9.19 -45.53
C HIS A 102 -5.29 -9.43 -46.48
#